data_AF-R5KPN6-F1
#
_entry.id   AF-R5KPN6-F1
#
_cell.length_a   1.000
_cell.length_b   1.000
_cell.length_c   1.000
_cell.angle_alpha   90.00
_cell.angle_beta   90.00
_cell.angle_gamma   90.00
#
_symmetry.space_group_name_H-M   'P 1'
#
loop_
_entity.id
_entity.type
_entity.pdbx_description
1 polymer ?
#
loop_
_entity_poly.entity_id
_entity_poly.type
_entity_poly.pdbx_seq_one_letter_code
_entity_poly.pdbx_strand_id
1 'polypeptide(L)'
;MQNSNDYWITTKELAQIKGISERAVRKAISKNKYVIRKCSKSYEILVTSLEENVREKVTSNKEKSELLKNLLHPNQLNIGKAIKYTKMALIQRGFTNLCCDLTYRRFANNYKNEHYNVWIEAREGNKALHDKVLPYITRDVSKLEVGDLIVGDGHKLAFFVKHPYKGTYVRPTLVAYQDWKSGGFVGFEIMLEENTQCIASALRNSIINLGKVPKFVYQDNGKAFKAKYFIENGITGLFTNLGIQPIYAKPYNA
;
A
#
# COMPACT_ATOMS: atom_id res chain seq x y z
N MET A 1 46.90 -9.21 -3.20
CA MET A 1 46.44 -9.90 -1.99
C MET A 1 45.90 -8.87 -0.99
N GLN A 2 44.61 -8.57 -1.02
CA GLN A 2 43.90 -7.89 0.07
C GLN A 2 42.49 -8.47 0.10
N ASN A 3 42.32 -9.53 0.89
CA ASN A 3 41.01 -10.10 1.21
C ASN A 3 41.01 -10.37 2.72
N SER A 4 40.84 -9.32 3.50
CA SER A 4 40.27 -9.44 4.84
C SER A 4 39.14 -8.43 4.92
N ASN A 5 37.92 -8.90 4.63
CA ASN A 5 36.70 -8.11 4.82
C ASN A 5 36.41 -8.06 6.33
N ASP A 6 37.31 -7.42 7.06
CA ASP A 6 37.32 -7.36 8.51
C ASP A 6 36.06 -6.62 8.97
N TYR A 7 35.19 -7.33 9.70
CA TYR A 7 33.91 -6.79 10.13
C TYR A 7 34.02 -6.13 11.49
N TRP A 8 33.63 -4.86 11.57
CA TRP A 8 33.73 -4.03 12.77
C TRP A 8 32.34 -3.62 13.28
N ILE A 9 32.16 -3.58 14.60
CA ILE A 9 30.94 -3.09 15.28
C ILE A 9 31.27 -1.92 16.19
N THR A 10 30.28 -1.05 16.42
CA THR A 10 30.44 0.08 17.34
C THR A 10 30.33 -0.37 18.81
N THR A 11 30.90 0.43 19.70
CA THR A 11 30.77 0.22 21.16
C THR A 11 29.32 0.20 21.64
N LYS A 12 28.44 0.98 21.00
CA LYS A 12 27.00 1.05 21.31
C LYS A 12 26.26 -0.22 20.90
N GLU A 13 26.54 -0.75 19.71
CA GLU A 13 25.96 -2.02 19.25
C GLU A 13 26.41 -3.19 20.14
N LEU A 14 27.69 -3.25 20.50
CA LEU A 14 28.18 -4.29 21.41
C LEU A 14 27.53 -4.22 22.80
N ALA A 15 27.34 -3.00 23.32
CA ALA A 15 26.68 -2.75 24.60
C ALA A 15 25.24 -3.29 24.60
N GLN A 16 24.47 -3.00 23.55
CA GLN A 16 23.10 -3.50 23.37
C GLN A 16 23.06 -5.04 23.28
N ILE A 17 23.97 -5.65 22.52
CA ILE A 17 23.99 -7.11 22.32
C ILE A 17 24.35 -7.86 23.62
N LYS A 18 25.27 -7.30 24.42
CA LYS A 18 25.66 -7.87 25.72
C LYS A 18 24.66 -7.55 26.84
N GLY A 19 23.76 -6.58 26.67
CA GLY A 19 22.90 -6.08 27.74
C GLY A 19 23.69 -5.34 28.83
N ILE A 20 24.78 -4.65 28.46
CA ILE A 20 25.72 -4.00 29.38
C ILE A 20 25.85 -2.51 29.00
N SER A 21 26.24 -1.64 29.94
CA SER A 21 26.50 -0.23 29.65
C SER A 21 27.70 0.00 28.71
N GLU A 22 27.65 1.04 27.88
CA GLU A 22 28.78 1.44 27.03
C GLU A 22 30.07 1.68 27.82
N ARG A 23 29.95 2.16 29.07
CA ARG A 23 31.09 2.39 29.97
C ARG A 23 31.85 1.10 30.27
N ALA A 24 31.14 0.00 30.49
CA ALA A 24 31.77 -1.29 30.74
C ALA A 24 32.43 -1.87 29.47
N VAL A 25 31.85 -1.61 28.29
CA VAL A 25 32.52 -1.91 27.01
C VAL A 25 33.83 -1.12 26.86
N ARG A 26 33.83 0.18 27.17
CA ARG A 26 35.05 1.02 27.15
C ARG A 26 36.10 0.55 28.17
N LYS A 27 35.68 0.08 29.35
CA LYS A 27 36.59 -0.52 30.36
C LYS A 27 37.21 -1.84 29.87
N ALA A 28 36.50 -2.62 29.05
CA ALA A 28 37.06 -3.81 28.43
C ALA A 28 38.05 -3.46 27.31
N ILE A 29 37.79 -2.38 26.56
CA ILE A 29 38.72 -1.83 25.57
C ILE A 29 40.03 -1.37 26.25
N SER A 30 39.95 -0.63 27.37
CA SER A 30 41.15 -0.18 28.10
C SER A 30 41.98 -1.33 28.70
N LYS A 31 41.40 -2.52 28.81
CA LYS A 31 42.07 -3.76 29.24
C LYS A 31 42.63 -4.58 28.05
N ASN A 32 42.65 -4.01 26.84
CA ASN A 32 43.09 -4.67 25.61
C ASN A 32 42.36 -6.00 25.31
N LYS A 33 41.09 -6.13 25.74
CA LYS A 33 40.32 -7.38 25.55
C LYS A 33 39.91 -7.61 24.08
N TYR A 34 39.85 -6.56 23.26
CA TYR A 34 39.35 -6.64 21.89
C TYR A 34 40.30 -5.92 20.92
N VAL A 35 40.26 -6.35 19.66
CA VAL A 35 40.96 -5.65 18.57
C VAL A 35 40.09 -4.46 18.16
N ILE A 36 40.67 -3.27 18.22
CA ILE A 36 39.95 -2.00 17.99
C ILE A 36 40.58 -1.19 16.86
N ARG A 37 39.74 -0.40 16.18
CA ARG A 37 40.20 0.72 15.35
C ARG A 37 39.55 2.00 15.83
N LYS A 38 40.31 3.10 15.81
CA LYS A 38 39.83 4.41 16.23
C LYS A 38 39.20 5.10 15.03
N CYS A 39 37.94 5.54 15.18
CA CYS A 39 37.21 6.27 14.16
C CYS A 39 36.79 7.62 14.76
N SER A 40 37.55 8.68 14.48
CA SER A 40 37.33 10.05 14.97
C SER A 40 37.09 10.14 16.50
N LYS A 41 35.83 10.12 16.94
CA LYS A 41 35.38 10.24 18.35
C LYS A 41 34.90 8.92 18.97
N SER A 42 34.94 7.81 18.24
CA SER A 42 34.46 6.49 18.69
C SER A 42 35.48 5.38 18.40
N TYR A 43 35.24 4.24 19.02
CA TYR A 43 35.96 3.00 18.76
C TYR A 43 35.04 2.02 18.03
N GLU A 44 35.60 1.33 17.06
CA GLU A 44 35.00 0.15 16.47
C GLU A 44 35.81 -1.09 16.84
N ILE A 45 35.11 -2.20 17.05
CA ILE A 45 35.65 -3.44 17.57
C ILE A 45 35.53 -4.50 16.48
N LEU A 46 36.63 -5.22 16.21
CA LEU A 46 36.65 -6.30 15.24
C LEU A 46 35.83 -7.49 15.77
N VAL A 47 34.88 -7.97 14.98
CA VAL A 47 33.94 -9.01 15.41
C VAL A 47 34.61 -10.37 15.65
N THR A 48 35.70 -10.67 14.96
CA THR A 48 36.50 -11.89 15.21
C THR A 48 37.18 -11.85 16.59
N SER A 49 37.41 -10.67 17.17
CA SER A 49 37.99 -10.53 18.51
C SER A 49 36.97 -10.69 19.65
N LEU A 50 35.68 -10.86 19.34
CA LEU A 50 34.61 -11.02 20.33
C LEU A 50 34.46 -12.49 20.77
N GLU A 51 33.90 -12.66 21.96
CA GLU A 51 33.46 -13.95 22.50
C GLU A 51 32.45 -14.63 21.55
N GLU A 52 32.51 -15.96 21.42
CA GLU A 52 31.72 -16.74 20.44
C GLU A 52 30.20 -16.51 20.56
N ASN A 53 29.69 -16.52 21.79
CA ASN A 53 28.28 -16.27 22.11
C ASN A 53 27.79 -14.88 21.67
N VAL A 54 28.68 -13.88 21.64
CA VAL A 54 28.37 -12.53 21.19
C VAL A 54 28.42 -12.46 19.68
N ARG A 55 29.40 -13.13 19.07
CA ARG A 55 29.55 -13.25 17.62
C ARG A 55 28.31 -13.87 16.97
N GLU A 56 27.78 -14.95 17.54
CA GLU A 56 26.54 -15.60 17.08
C GLU A 56 25.33 -14.66 17.11
N LYS A 57 25.17 -13.86 18.18
CA LYS A 57 24.08 -12.88 18.30
C LYS A 57 24.21 -11.73 17.29
N VAL A 58 25.43 -11.23 17.07
CA VAL A 58 25.70 -10.19 16.06
C VAL A 58 25.35 -10.71 14.66
N THR A 59 25.79 -11.92 14.33
CA THR A 59 25.49 -12.58 13.04
C THR A 59 23.99 -12.79 12.87
N SER A 60 23.28 -13.26 13.91
CA SER A 60 21.82 -13.43 13.89
C SER A 60 21.06 -12.13 13.64
N ASN A 61 21.50 -10.99 14.21
CA ASN A 61 20.84 -9.70 13.99
C ASN A 61 21.04 -9.17 12.56
N LYS A 62 22.19 -9.44 11.94
CA LYS A 62 22.42 -9.13 10.52
C LYS A 62 21.61 -10.00 9.58
N GLU A 63 21.51 -11.29 9.88
CA GLU A 63 20.69 -12.23 9.12
C GLU A 63 19.23 -11.75 9.09
N LYS A 64 18.71 -11.32 10.25
CA LYS A 64 17.36 -10.75 10.37
C LYS A 64 17.22 -9.45 9.56
N SER A 65 18.16 -8.52 9.65
CA SER A 65 18.04 -7.23 8.97
C SER A 65 18.13 -7.37 7.44
N GLU A 66 19.01 -8.24 6.94
CA GLU A 66 19.09 -8.53 5.51
C GLU A 66 17.87 -9.30 5.01
N LEU A 67 17.33 -10.22 5.81
CA LEU A 67 16.10 -10.92 5.48
C LEU A 67 14.92 -9.95 5.38
N LEU A 68 14.77 -9.03 6.33
CA LEU A 68 13.68 -8.05 6.33
C LEU A 68 13.67 -7.19 5.06
N LYS A 69 14.85 -6.75 4.57
CA LYS A 69 14.94 -6.02 3.30
C LYS A 69 14.33 -6.81 2.13
N ASN A 70 14.59 -8.10 2.09
CA ASN A 70 14.06 -8.98 1.04
C ASN A 70 12.57 -9.31 1.26
N LEU A 71 12.12 -9.47 2.50
CA LEU A 71 10.72 -9.76 2.83
C LEU A 71 9.78 -8.59 2.56
N LEU A 72 10.24 -7.37 2.84
CA LEU A 72 9.50 -6.11 2.69
C LEU A 72 9.69 -5.46 1.31
N HIS A 73 10.25 -6.20 0.35
CA HIS A 73 10.49 -5.66 -0.99
C HIS A 73 9.16 -5.49 -1.77
N PRO A 74 8.97 -4.39 -2.52
CA PRO A 74 7.74 -4.12 -3.29
C PRO A 74 7.37 -5.21 -4.31
N ASN A 75 8.36 -5.93 -4.85
CA ASN A 75 8.15 -7.10 -5.75
C ASN A 75 7.52 -8.32 -5.04
N GLN A 76 7.12 -8.22 -3.77
CA GLN A 76 6.38 -9.23 -3.03
C GLN A 76 7.03 -10.62 -3.04
N LEU A 77 8.33 -10.69 -2.76
CA LEU A 77 9.05 -11.96 -2.76
C LEU A 77 8.37 -12.98 -1.82
N ASN A 78 8.21 -14.22 -2.31
CA ASN A 78 7.80 -15.34 -1.49
C ASN A 78 8.86 -15.60 -0.41
N ILE A 79 8.44 -16.03 0.78
CA ILE A 79 9.34 -16.27 1.93
C ILE A 79 10.52 -17.15 1.53
N GLY A 80 10.30 -18.24 0.78
CA GLY A 80 11.39 -19.10 0.31
C GLY A 80 12.41 -18.39 -0.60
N LYS A 81 11.94 -17.53 -1.52
CA LYS A 81 12.82 -16.73 -2.39
C LYS A 81 13.60 -15.67 -1.59
N ALA A 82 12.93 -15.00 -0.65
CA ALA A 82 13.56 -14.03 0.23
C ALA A 82 14.67 -14.67 1.07
N ILE A 83 14.45 -15.87 1.61
CA ILE A 83 15.47 -16.64 2.33
C ILE A 83 16.65 -16.98 1.41
N LYS A 84 16.37 -17.51 0.22
CA LYS A 84 17.40 -17.86 -0.76
C LYS A 84 18.29 -16.66 -1.10
N TYR A 85 17.70 -15.52 -1.45
CA TYR A 85 18.45 -14.31 -1.79
C TYR A 85 19.21 -13.74 -0.61
N THR A 86 18.64 -13.79 0.60
CA THR A 86 19.33 -13.38 1.82
C THR A 86 20.59 -14.21 2.04
N LYS A 87 20.49 -15.54 1.95
CA LYS A 87 21.64 -16.43 2.08
C LYS A 87 22.69 -16.18 1.00
N MET A 88 22.28 -16.03 -0.26
CA MET A 88 23.20 -15.71 -1.35
C MET A 88 23.95 -14.40 -1.11
N ALA A 89 23.23 -13.34 -0.69
CA ALA A 89 23.84 -12.04 -0.39
C ALA A 89 24.80 -12.10 0.80
N LEU A 90 24.49 -12.88 1.83
CA LEU A 90 25.37 -13.06 2.99
C LEU A 90 26.61 -13.89 2.65
N ILE A 91 26.47 -14.96 1.87
CA ILE A 91 27.62 -15.76 1.41
C ILE A 91 28.58 -14.90 0.57
N GLN A 92 28.06 -14.08 -0.36
CA GLN A 92 28.87 -13.15 -1.15
C GLN A 92 29.63 -12.13 -0.29
N ARG A 93 29.08 -11.75 0.86
CA ARG A 93 29.73 -10.85 1.83
C ARG A 93 30.73 -11.57 2.75
N GLY A 94 30.90 -12.89 2.62
CA GLY A 94 31.87 -13.68 3.37
C GLY A 94 31.32 -14.34 4.65
N PHE A 95 30.00 -14.37 4.85
CA PHE A 95 29.42 -15.09 5.98
C PHE A 95 29.38 -16.60 5.69
N THR A 96 30.05 -17.39 6.53
CA THR A 96 30.18 -18.85 6.36
C THR A 96 29.23 -19.67 7.22
N ASN A 97 28.84 -19.16 8.39
CA ASN A 97 27.94 -19.84 9.32
C ASN A 97 26.57 -19.13 9.35
N LEU A 98 25.60 -19.68 8.62
CA LEU A 98 24.24 -19.12 8.49
C LEU A 98 23.21 -20.01 9.19
N CYS A 99 22.13 -19.41 9.70
CA CYS A 99 21.04 -20.19 10.26
C CYS A 99 20.38 -21.15 9.25
N CYS A 100 19.75 -22.20 9.76
CA CYS A 100 18.94 -23.10 8.94
C CYS A 100 17.68 -22.39 8.40
N ASP A 101 17.16 -22.86 7.26
CA ASP A 101 15.99 -22.27 6.61
C ASP A 101 14.77 -22.18 7.53
N LEU A 102 14.62 -23.13 8.45
CA LEU A 102 13.51 -23.17 9.39
C LEU A 102 13.52 -21.97 10.33
N THR A 103 14.69 -21.54 10.81
CA THR A 103 14.85 -20.36 11.66
C THR A 103 14.42 -19.10 10.92
N TYR A 104 14.82 -18.96 9.65
CA TYR A 104 14.40 -17.84 8.81
C TYR A 104 12.88 -17.84 8.57
N ARG A 105 12.27 -19.01 8.31
CA ARG A 105 10.82 -19.13 8.12
C ARG A 105 10.04 -18.76 9.38
N ARG A 106 10.49 -19.24 10.55
CA ARG A 106 9.89 -18.89 11.85
C ARG A 106 9.93 -17.38 12.08
N PHE A 107 11.09 -16.76 11.87
CA PHE A 107 11.23 -15.32 11.99
C PHE A 107 10.31 -14.57 11.01
N ALA A 108 10.27 -14.96 9.74
CA ALA A 108 9.41 -14.31 8.73
C ALA A 108 7.92 -14.40 9.09
N ASN A 109 7.47 -15.56 9.57
CA ASN A 109 6.08 -15.77 9.98
C ASN A 109 5.73 -14.97 11.24
N ASN A 110 6.60 -14.98 12.26
CA ASN A 110 6.39 -14.19 13.47
C ASN A 110 6.34 -12.70 13.16
N TYR A 111 7.28 -12.20 12.36
CA TYR A 111 7.32 -10.79 11.96
C TYR A 111 6.05 -10.39 11.20
N LYS A 112 5.55 -11.23 10.29
CA LYS A 112 4.30 -10.98 9.57
C LYS A 112 3.10 -10.87 10.51
N ASN A 113 3.05 -11.70 11.55
CA ASN A 113 1.94 -11.71 12.51
C ASN A 113 2.00 -10.51 13.46
N GLU A 114 3.20 -10.14 13.93
CA GLU A 114 3.41 -9.04 14.87
C GLU A 114 3.33 -7.66 14.19
N HIS A 115 3.77 -7.58 12.92
CA HIS A 115 3.91 -6.33 12.16
C HIS A 115 3.17 -6.40 10.82
N TYR A 116 1.92 -6.87 10.85
CA TYR A 116 1.12 -7.04 9.63
C TYR A 116 0.88 -5.73 8.87
N ASN A 117 0.73 -4.62 9.59
CA ASN A 117 0.63 -3.28 9.02
C ASN A 117 1.86 -2.92 8.17
N VAL A 118 3.07 -3.02 8.74
CA VAL A 118 4.33 -2.72 8.05
C VAL A 118 4.53 -3.67 6.86
N TRP A 119 4.15 -4.94 7.03
CA TRP A 119 4.21 -5.95 5.98
C TRP A 119 3.37 -5.58 4.76
N ILE A 120 2.12 -5.15 4.97
CA ILE A 120 1.21 -4.75 3.89
C ILE A 120 1.65 -3.43 3.28
N GLU A 121 2.00 -2.44 4.09
CA GLU A 121 2.44 -1.12 3.61
C GLU A 121 3.66 -1.23 2.69
N ALA A 122 4.68 -1.98 3.09
CA ALA A 122 5.92 -2.11 2.31
C ALA A 122 5.74 -2.92 1.01
N ARG A 123 4.84 -3.91 1.01
CA ARG A 123 4.67 -4.85 -0.12
C ARG A 123 3.55 -4.47 -1.08
N GLU A 124 2.50 -3.85 -0.58
CA GLU A 124 1.26 -3.57 -1.32
C GLU A 124 0.92 -2.06 -1.34
N GLY A 125 1.64 -1.26 -0.55
CA GLY A 125 1.51 0.19 -0.53
C GLY A 125 0.45 0.71 0.45
N ASN A 126 0.42 2.03 0.58
CA ASN A 126 -0.46 2.74 1.51
C ASN A 126 -1.96 2.48 1.27
N LYS A 127 -2.37 2.27 0.02
CA LYS A 127 -3.77 1.99 -0.30
C LYS A 127 -4.20 0.64 0.29
N ALA A 128 -3.41 -0.41 0.08
CA ALA A 128 -3.70 -1.72 0.63
C ALA A 128 -3.67 -1.73 2.16
N LEU A 129 -2.80 -0.93 2.79
CA LEU A 129 -2.80 -0.73 4.23
C LEU A 129 -4.15 -0.16 4.70
N HIS A 130 -4.63 0.89 4.02
CA HIS A 130 -5.88 1.54 4.36
C HIS A 130 -7.11 0.63 4.14
N ASP A 131 -7.09 -0.17 3.08
CA ASP A 131 -8.21 -1.04 2.72
C ASP A 131 -8.27 -2.31 3.57
N LYS A 132 -7.11 -2.89 3.95
CA LYS A 132 -7.04 -4.22 4.58
C LYS A 132 -6.78 -4.20 6.08
N VAL A 133 -6.06 -3.18 6.58
CA VAL A 133 -5.51 -3.21 7.95
C VAL A 133 -6.08 -2.09 8.82
N LEU A 134 -6.24 -0.89 8.28
CA LEU A 134 -6.75 0.22 9.07
C LEU A 134 -8.23 0.03 9.41
N PRO A 135 -8.68 0.54 10.58
CA PRO A 135 -10.09 0.51 10.93
C PRO A 135 -10.92 1.24 9.86
N TYR A 136 -11.91 0.55 9.30
CA TYR A 136 -12.85 1.12 8.34
C TYR A 136 -14.28 1.03 8.88
N ILE A 137 -15.10 1.99 8.48
CA ILE A 137 -16.52 2.01 8.81
C ILE A 137 -17.26 1.23 7.72
N THR A 138 -17.89 0.12 8.11
CA THR A 138 -18.81 -0.62 7.24
C THR A 138 -20.12 0.15 7.11
N ARG A 139 -20.59 0.35 5.87
CA ARG A 139 -21.91 0.93 5.62
C ARG A 139 -22.97 -0.16 5.80
N ASP A 140 -23.96 0.11 6.63
CA ASP A 140 -25.07 -0.81 6.88
C ASP A 140 -26.20 -0.54 5.88
N VAL A 141 -26.38 -1.46 4.93
CA VAL A 141 -27.38 -1.39 3.85
C VAL A 141 -28.81 -1.62 4.38
N SER A 142 -28.96 -2.19 5.58
CA SER A 142 -30.29 -2.43 6.17
C SER A 142 -31.04 -1.11 6.42
N LYS A 143 -30.32 -0.01 6.65
CA LYS A 143 -30.86 1.32 6.96
C LYS A 143 -31.27 2.14 5.73
N LEU A 144 -31.07 1.63 4.53
CA LEU A 144 -31.42 2.29 3.28
C LEU A 144 -32.71 1.72 2.70
N GLU A 145 -33.58 2.59 2.19
CA GLU A 145 -34.68 2.20 1.32
C GLU A 145 -34.26 2.26 -0.16
N VAL A 146 -34.94 1.49 -1.00
CA VAL A 146 -34.72 1.55 -2.47
C VAL A 146 -34.88 2.99 -2.93
N GLY A 147 -33.97 3.51 -3.75
CA GLY A 147 -34.00 4.87 -4.26
C GLY A 147 -33.63 5.97 -3.27
N ASP A 148 -33.23 5.66 -2.03
CA ASP A 148 -32.64 6.66 -1.14
C ASP A 148 -31.26 7.11 -1.65
N LEU A 149 -30.50 6.17 -2.23
CA LEU A 149 -29.11 6.39 -2.59
C LEU A 149 -28.75 5.63 -3.87
N ILE A 150 -28.28 6.38 -4.86
CA ILE A 150 -27.83 5.83 -6.15
C ILE A 150 -26.33 6.10 -6.36
N VAL A 151 -25.66 5.20 -7.07
CA VAL A 151 -24.24 5.29 -7.43
C VAL A 151 -24.13 5.47 -8.93
N GLY A 152 -23.51 6.56 -9.36
CA GLY A 152 -23.20 6.82 -10.75
C GLY A 152 -21.78 6.40 -11.10
N ASP A 153 -21.63 5.65 -12.19
CA ASP A 153 -20.33 5.27 -12.76
C ASP A 153 -20.33 5.44 -14.29
N GLY A 154 -19.16 5.74 -14.85
CA GLY A 154 -18.92 5.93 -16.27
C GLY A 154 -17.93 4.89 -16.79
N HIS A 155 -18.34 4.11 -17.79
CA HIS A 155 -17.52 3.05 -18.36
C HIS A 155 -17.36 3.17 -19.88
N LYS A 156 -16.12 3.24 -20.35
CA LYS A 156 -15.82 3.18 -21.80
C LYS A 156 -15.96 1.73 -22.30
N LEU A 157 -16.98 1.50 -23.12
CA LEU A 157 -17.35 0.19 -23.64
C LEU A 157 -16.22 -0.43 -24.47
N ALA A 158 -16.10 -1.76 -24.43
CA ALA A 158 -15.00 -2.52 -25.05
C ALA A 158 -15.23 -2.87 -26.53
N PHE A 159 -16.23 -2.26 -27.17
CA PHE A 159 -16.55 -2.47 -28.58
C PHE A 159 -16.57 -1.14 -29.34
N PHE A 160 -16.40 -1.21 -30.66
CA PHE A 160 -16.47 -0.06 -31.56
C PHE A 160 -17.88 0.10 -32.12
N VAL A 161 -18.31 1.36 -32.22
CA VAL A 161 -19.55 1.75 -32.87
C VAL A 161 -19.23 2.75 -33.97
N LYS A 162 -19.95 2.67 -35.09
CA LYS A 162 -19.83 3.65 -36.17
C LYS A 162 -20.45 4.98 -35.72
N HIS A 163 -19.68 6.05 -35.74
CA HIS A 163 -20.12 7.39 -35.39
C HIS A 163 -21.19 7.85 -36.40
N PRO A 164 -22.40 8.23 -35.95
CA PRO A 164 -23.53 8.54 -36.84
C PRO A 164 -23.23 9.72 -37.78
N TYR A 165 -22.56 10.76 -37.29
CA TYR A 165 -22.24 11.95 -38.08
C TYR A 165 -20.90 11.91 -38.84
N LYS A 166 -19.84 11.32 -38.25
CA LYS A 166 -18.48 11.36 -38.81
C LYS A 166 -18.12 10.11 -39.63
N GLY A 167 -18.89 9.03 -39.50
CA GLY A 167 -18.62 7.74 -40.16
C GLY A 167 -17.38 6.98 -39.63
N THR A 168 -16.62 7.57 -38.70
CA THR A 168 -15.47 6.95 -38.03
C THR A 168 -15.90 5.96 -36.96
N TYR A 169 -15.01 5.05 -36.56
CA TYR A 169 -15.29 4.13 -35.45
C TYR A 169 -14.83 4.73 -34.12
N VAL A 170 -15.71 4.71 -33.12
CA VAL A 170 -15.43 5.23 -31.77
C VAL A 170 -15.89 4.24 -30.72
N ARG A 171 -15.24 4.26 -29.56
CA ARG A 171 -15.66 3.49 -28.38
C ARG A 171 -16.59 4.36 -27.52
N PRO A 172 -17.90 4.05 -27.47
CA PRO A 172 -18.83 4.83 -26.66
C PRO A 172 -18.58 4.64 -25.17
N THR A 173 -19.09 5.59 -24.39
CA THR A 173 -19.08 5.59 -22.93
C THR A 173 -20.51 5.39 -22.43
N LEU A 174 -20.71 4.41 -21.57
CA LEU A 174 -21.94 4.17 -20.83
C LEU A 174 -21.84 4.93 -19.50
N VAL A 175 -22.81 5.77 -19.20
CA VAL A 175 -23.00 6.31 -17.85
C VAL A 175 -24.23 5.63 -17.27
N ALA A 176 -24.08 4.96 -16.13
CA ALA A 176 -25.15 4.23 -15.49
C ALA A 176 -25.25 4.58 -14.01
N TYR A 177 -26.48 4.56 -13.49
CA TYR A 177 -26.78 4.67 -12.08
C TYR A 177 -27.34 3.35 -11.56
N GLN A 178 -26.80 2.92 -10.43
CA GLN A 178 -27.22 1.74 -9.70
C GLN A 178 -27.83 2.15 -8.36
N ASP A 179 -28.97 1.56 -7.98
CA ASP A 179 -29.52 1.72 -6.63
C ASP A 179 -28.74 0.85 -5.64
N TRP A 180 -28.29 1.45 -4.54
CA TRP A 180 -27.43 0.77 -3.57
C TRP A 180 -28.16 -0.33 -2.80
N LYS A 181 -29.46 -0.14 -2.51
CA LYS A 181 -30.23 -1.10 -1.70
C LYS A 181 -30.56 -2.37 -2.49
N SER A 182 -31.07 -2.21 -3.71
CA SER A 182 -31.47 -3.32 -4.58
C SER A 182 -30.31 -3.91 -5.39
N GLY A 183 -29.25 -3.14 -5.64
CA GLY A 183 -28.19 -3.48 -6.58
C GLY A 183 -28.61 -3.41 -8.05
N GLY A 184 -29.84 -2.95 -8.35
CA GLY A 184 -30.35 -2.84 -9.71
C GLY A 184 -29.89 -1.58 -10.43
N PHE A 185 -29.67 -1.67 -11.74
CA PHE A 185 -29.51 -0.48 -12.57
C PHE A 185 -30.84 0.26 -12.69
N VAL A 186 -30.85 1.52 -12.30
CA VAL A 186 -32.05 2.36 -12.29
C VAL A 186 -32.13 3.27 -13.50
N GLY A 187 -31.01 3.62 -14.11
CA GLY A 187 -31.00 4.39 -15.34
C GLY A 187 -29.61 4.42 -15.96
N PHE A 188 -29.56 4.57 -17.28
CA PHE A 188 -28.31 4.67 -18.00
C PHE A 188 -28.47 5.50 -19.26
N GLU A 189 -27.35 5.91 -19.83
CA GLU A 189 -27.22 6.63 -21.09
C GLU A 189 -25.93 6.17 -21.79
N ILE A 190 -25.97 5.99 -23.11
CA ILE A 190 -24.78 5.65 -23.92
C ILE A 190 -24.49 6.82 -24.84
N MET A 191 -23.28 7.38 -24.74
CA MET A 191 -22.83 8.47 -25.60
C MET A 191 -21.48 8.15 -26.25
N LEU A 192 -21.20 8.79 -27.38
CA LEU A 192 -19.95 8.59 -28.12
C LEU A 192 -18.74 9.15 -27.36
N GLU A 193 -18.94 10.23 -26.62
CA GLU A 193 -17.96 10.89 -25.75
C GLU A 193 -18.62 11.22 -24.40
N GLU A 194 -17.83 11.24 -23.33
CA GLU A 194 -18.32 11.57 -21.99
C GLU A 194 -18.64 13.06 -21.90
N ASN A 195 -19.90 13.39 -21.64
CA ASN A 195 -20.39 14.76 -21.52
C ASN A 195 -21.28 14.89 -20.27
N THR A 196 -21.25 16.04 -19.63
CA THR A 196 -22.15 16.50 -18.57
C THR A 196 -23.63 16.22 -18.88
N GLN A 197 -24.05 16.41 -20.14
CA GLN A 197 -25.43 16.13 -20.57
C GLN A 197 -25.79 14.63 -20.48
N CYS A 198 -24.82 13.74 -20.69
CA CYS A 198 -24.99 12.30 -20.55
C CYS A 198 -25.31 11.92 -19.10
N ILE A 199 -24.57 12.51 -18.15
CA ILE A 199 -24.78 12.30 -16.72
C ILE A 199 -26.17 12.78 -16.29
N ALA A 200 -26.60 13.95 -16.79
CA ALA A 200 -27.93 14.48 -16.52
C ALA A 200 -29.06 13.63 -17.14
N SER A 201 -28.87 13.13 -18.37
CA SER A 201 -29.83 12.23 -19.04
C SER A 201 -29.97 10.91 -18.29
N ALA A 202 -28.84 10.28 -17.94
CA ALA A 202 -28.83 9.05 -17.14
C ALA A 202 -29.51 9.25 -15.77
N LEU A 203 -29.29 10.39 -15.12
CA LEU A 203 -29.93 10.73 -13.85
C LEU A 203 -31.45 10.89 -14.04
N ARG A 204 -31.88 11.60 -15.07
CA ARG A 204 -33.30 11.77 -15.41
C ARG A 204 -33.97 10.41 -15.61
N ASN A 205 -33.36 9.53 -16.40
CA ASN A 205 -33.88 8.17 -16.63
C ASN A 205 -33.98 7.39 -15.31
N SER A 206 -33.02 7.57 -14.40
CA SER A 206 -33.02 6.96 -13.08
C SER A 206 -34.18 7.43 -12.20
N ILE A 207 -34.43 8.75 -12.15
CA ILE A 207 -35.53 9.33 -11.37
C ILE A 207 -36.89 8.86 -11.91
N ILE A 208 -37.05 8.81 -13.23
CA ILE A 208 -38.28 8.32 -13.88
C ILE A 208 -38.53 6.86 -13.54
N ASN A 209 -37.52 6.01 -13.67
CA ASN A 209 -37.65 4.57 -13.41
C ASN A 209 -37.89 4.26 -11.92
N LEU A 210 -37.27 5.03 -11.02
CA LEU A 210 -37.50 4.91 -9.58
C LEU A 210 -38.85 5.45 -9.12
N GLY A 211 -39.47 6.35 -9.90
CA GLY A 211 -40.69 7.08 -9.51
C GLY A 211 -40.48 8.04 -8.34
N LYS A 212 -39.22 8.33 -7.97
CA LYS A 212 -38.85 9.22 -6.86
C LYS A 212 -37.49 9.85 -7.10
N VAL A 213 -37.28 11.00 -6.46
CA VAL A 213 -36.00 11.69 -6.47
C VAL A 213 -35.11 11.10 -5.36
N PRO A 214 -33.88 10.66 -5.66
CA PRO A 214 -33.00 10.10 -4.66
C PRO A 214 -32.51 11.15 -3.67
N LYS A 215 -32.29 10.78 -2.41
CA LYS A 215 -31.76 11.71 -1.40
C LYS A 215 -30.26 11.94 -1.58
N PHE A 216 -29.53 10.88 -1.95
CA PHE A 216 -28.09 10.91 -2.10
C PHE A 216 -27.65 10.35 -3.45
N VAL A 217 -26.60 10.94 -4.02
CA VAL A 217 -25.92 10.43 -5.21
C VAL A 217 -24.44 10.26 -4.90
N TYR A 218 -23.93 9.04 -4.98
CA TYR A 218 -22.49 8.79 -5.00
C TYR A 218 -21.97 8.91 -6.42
N GLN A 219 -20.89 9.67 -6.60
CA GLN A 219 -20.25 9.81 -7.90
C GLN A 219 -18.73 9.83 -7.74
N ASP A 220 -18.05 9.16 -8.66
CA ASP A 220 -16.60 9.14 -8.67
C ASP A 220 -16.04 10.47 -9.22
N ASN A 221 -14.92 10.91 -8.65
CA ASN A 221 -14.21 12.14 -9.00
C ASN A 221 -13.33 11.98 -10.25
N GLY A 222 -13.86 11.33 -11.29
CA GLY A 222 -13.19 11.14 -12.56
C GLY A 222 -12.78 12.46 -13.25
N LYS A 223 -11.75 12.43 -14.11
CA LYS A 223 -11.21 13.63 -14.78
C LYS A 223 -12.27 14.45 -15.55
N ALA A 224 -13.32 13.82 -16.08
CA ALA A 224 -14.41 14.49 -16.77
C ALA A 224 -15.27 15.37 -15.83
N PHE A 225 -15.37 14.99 -14.54
CA PHE A 225 -16.04 15.75 -13.49
C PHE A 225 -15.18 16.87 -12.90
N LYS A 226 -13.98 17.14 -13.45
CA LYS A 226 -13.12 18.30 -13.07
C LYS A 226 -13.06 19.38 -14.14
N ALA A 227 -13.72 19.20 -15.30
CA ALA A 227 -13.65 20.14 -16.40
C ALA A 227 -14.32 21.49 -16.05
N LYS A 228 -13.51 22.44 -15.57
CA LYS A 228 -13.50 23.94 -15.68
C LYS A 228 -14.79 24.78 -15.80
N TYR A 229 -15.99 24.22 -15.86
CA TYR A 229 -17.28 24.92 -15.79
C TYR A 229 -17.83 24.97 -14.35
N PHE A 230 -16.95 24.85 -13.36
CA PHE A 230 -17.27 24.74 -11.92
C PHE A 230 -17.53 26.07 -11.21
N ILE A 231 -17.63 27.19 -11.94
CA ILE A 231 -17.75 28.53 -11.34
C ILE A 231 -19.22 28.98 -11.22
N GLU A 232 -20.16 28.39 -11.97
CA GLU A 232 -21.59 28.74 -11.88
C GLU A 232 -22.46 27.48 -11.96
N ASN A 233 -22.94 26.98 -10.81
CA ASN A 233 -24.13 26.12 -10.66
C ASN A 233 -24.37 25.03 -11.73
N GLY A 234 -23.37 24.22 -12.08
CA GLY A 234 -23.49 23.10 -13.04
C GLY A 234 -24.28 21.88 -12.52
N ILE A 235 -23.77 20.65 -12.74
CA ILE A 235 -24.40 19.40 -12.24
C ILE A 235 -24.65 19.42 -10.72
N THR A 236 -23.73 19.99 -9.94
CA THR A 236 -23.92 20.16 -8.49
C THR A 236 -25.09 21.09 -8.18
N GLY A 237 -25.31 22.12 -9.00
CA GLY A 237 -26.50 22.97 -8.95
C GLY A 237 -27.77 22.22 -9.32
N LEU A 238 -27.72 21.35 -10.34
CA LEU A 238 -28.83 20.46 -10.71
C LEU A 238 -29.21 19.53 -9.56
N PHE A 239 -28.23 18.86 -8.94
CA PHE A 239 -28.46 18.00 -7.78
C PHE A 239 -29.07 18.79 -6.62
N THR A 240 -28.47 19.94 -6.28
CA THR A 240 -28.93 20.79 -5.17
C THR A 240 -30.36 21.29 -5.41
N ASN A 241 -30.70 21.70 -6.64
CA ASN A 241 -32.04 22.15 -7.01
C ASN A 241 -33.09 21.03 -6.95
N LEU A 242 -32.67 19.79 -7.20
CA LEU A 242 -33.52 18.60 -7.04
C LEU A 242 -33.60 18.11 -5.58
N GLY A 243 -32.92 18.77 -4.64
CA GLY A 243 -32.85 18.34 -3.24
C GLY A 243 -31.95 17.11 -3.02
N ILE A 244 -31.09 16.79 -3.98
CA ILE A 244 -30.18 15.65 -3.97
C ILE A 244 -28.85 16.09 -3.36
N GLN A 245 -28.35 15.33 -2.38
CA GLN A 245 -27.03 15.54 -1.79
C GLN A 245 -25.95 14.72 -2.52
N PRO A 246 -25.02 15.35 -3.28
CA PRO A 246 -23.95 14.64 -3.93
C PRO A 246 -22.84 14.28 -2.93
N ILE A 247 -22.42 13.02 -2.94
CA ILE A 247 -21.30 12.51 -2.14
C ILE A 247 -20.19 12.10 -3.11
N TYR A 248 -19.08 12.84 -3.07
CA TYR A 248 -17.92 12.56 -3.92
C TYR A 248 -16.94 11.62 -3.23
N ALA A 249 -16.40 10.66 -3.98
CA ALA A 249 -15.33 9.79 -3.48
C ALA A 249 -14.08 10.63 -3.17
N LYS A 250 -13.41 10.38 -2.03
CA LYS A 250 -12.13 11.03 -1.74
C LYS A 250 -11.12 10.62 -2.83
N PRO A 251 -10.34 11.56 -3.38
CA PRO A 251 -9.31 11.22 -4.34
C PRO A 251 -8.35 10.19 -3.72
N TYR A 252 -7.93 9.20 -4.53
CA TYR A 252 -7.06 8.07 -4.15
C TYR A 252 -7.70 6.90 -3.36
N ASN A 253 -9.03 6.87 -3.22
CA ASN A 253 -9.76 5.73 -2.64
C ASN A 253 -10.30 4.71 -3.67
N ALA A 254 -9.98 4.87 -4.96
CA ALA A 254 -10.38 3.98 -6.05
C ALA A 254 -9.35 2.90 -6.29
#